data_AF-A0A971VRC5-F1
#
_entry.id   AF-A0A971VRC5-F1
#
_cell.length_a   1.000
_cell.length_b   1.000
_cell.length_c   1.000
_cell.angle_alpha   90.00
_cell.angle_beta   90.00
_cell.angle_gamma   90.00
#
_symmetry.space_group_name_H-M   'P 1'
#
loop_
_entity.id
_entity.type
_entity.pdbx_description
1 polymer ?
#
loop_
_entity_poly.entity_id
_entity_poly.type
_entity_poly.pdbx_seq_one_letter_code
_entity_poly.pdbx_strand_id
1 'polypeptide(L)' 'MIFERVAPILADHFNVPEEDISEEMTFEELGADEIDLIDLATILEDEFDIEIHEDEIKDIETVEDLVSLIRTAVELSA' A
#
# COMPACT_ATOMS: atom_id res chain seq x y z
N MET A 1 12.42 -0.58 6.68
CA MET A 1 11.47 -1.69 6.46
C MET A 1 10.45 -1.22 5.44
N ILE A 2 9.87 -2.08 4.58
CA ILE A 2 8.95 -1.61 3.51
C ILE A 2 7.79 -0.79 4.11
N PHE A 3 7.23 -1.24 5.24
CA PHE A 3 6.22 -0.50 6.01
C PHE A 3 6.62 0.96 6.31
N GLU A 4 7.86 1.24 6.74
CA GLU A 4 8.31 2.61 7.04
C GLU A 4 8.35 3.54 5.81
N ARG A 5 8.35 2.98 4.60
CA ARG A 5 8.21 3.76 3.36
C ARG A 5 6.74 3.88 2.93
N VAL A 6 5.93 2.86 3.22
CA VAL A 6 4.51 2.80 2.83
C VAL A 6 3.62 3.63 3.78
N ALA A 7 3.83 3.52 5.09
CA ALA A 7 3.07 4.23 6.11
C ALA A 7 2.97 5.75 5.89
N PRO A 8 4.06 6.50 5.59
CA PRO A 8 3.95 7.92 5.31
C PRO A 8 3.19 8.23 4.01
N ILE A 9 3.25 7.36 2.99
CA ILE A 9 2.51 7.52 1.73
C ILE A 9 1.01 7.35 1.99
N LEU A 10 0.63 6.32 2.75
CA LEU A 10 -0.74 6.08 3.19
C LEU A 10 -1.27 7.25 4.03
N ALA A 11 -0.48 7.71 5.00
CA ALA A 11 -0.85 8.83 5.87
C ALA A 11 -1.13 10.12 5.07
N ASP A 12 -0.27 10.44 4.09
CA ASP A 12 -0.44 11.61 3.24
C ASP A 12 -1.64 11.46 2.28
N HIS A 13 -1.78 10.29 1.65
CA HIS A 13 -2.84 10.01 0.68
C HIS A 13 -4.24 10.01 1.31
N PHE A 14 -4.39 9.32 2.45
CA PHE A 14 -5.66 9.24 3.19
C PHE A 14 -5.87 10.40 4.17
N ASN A 15 -4.90 11.31 4.28
CA ASN A 15 -4.92 12.45 5.21
C ASN A 15 -5.20 11.99 6.66
N VAL A 16 -4.53 10.93 7.09
CA VAL A 16 -4.59 10.37 8.45
C VAL A 16 -3.22 10.47 9.13
N PRO A 17 -3.17 10.50 10.47
CA PRO A 17 -1.91 10.46 11.19
C PRO A 17 -1.15 9.14 10.95
N GLU A 18 0.17 9.21 10.74
CA GLU A 18 1.02 8.01 10.63
C GLU A 18 0.93 7.12 11.89
N GLU A 19 0.67 7.71 13.05
CA GLU A 19 0.45 6.98 14.31
C GLU A 19 -0.83 6.15 14.34
N ASP A 20 -1.82 6.49 13.51
CA ASP A 20 -3.05 5.71 13.35
C ASP A 20 -2.87 4.57 12.34
N ILE A 21 -1.83 4.59 11.50
CA ILE A 21 -1.53 3.51 10.55
C ILE A 21 -0.96 2.30 11.31
N SER A 22 -1.68 1.19 11.25
CA SER A 22 -1.24 -0.11 11.77
C SER A 22 -1.22 -1.15 10.67
N GLU A 23 -0.32 -2.13 10.76
CA GLU A 23 -0.25 -3.27 9.83
C GLU A 23 -1.57 -4.09 9.84
N GLU A 24 -2.25 -4.14 10.99
CA GLU A 24 -3.54 -4.84 11.15
C GLU A 24 -4.76 -4.03 10.66
N MET A 25 -4.58 -2.76 10.31
CA MET A 25 -5.68 -1.88 9.88
C MET A 25 -6.12 -2.24 8.47
N THR A 26 -7.43 -2.21 8.22
CA THR A 26 -7.95 -2.42 6.86
C THR A 26 -7.99 -1.13 6.05
N PHE A 27 -7.93 -1.26 4.73
CA PHE A 27 -8.09 -0.12 3.83
C PHE A 27 -9.47 0.52 3.94
N GLU A 28 -10.51 -0.25 4.22
CA GLU A 28 -11.85 0.27 4.52
C GLU A 28 -11.86 1.16 5.78
N GLU A 29 -11.09 0.83 6.83
CA GLU A 29 -10.97 1.65 8.04
C GLU A 29 -10.25 2.98 7.78
N LEU A 30 -9.33 3.00 6.81
CA LEU A 30 -8.68 4.20 6.31
C LEU A 30 -9.56 5.04 5.39
N GLY A 31 -10.75 4.54 5.04
CA GLY A 31 -11.66 5.18 4.09
C GLY A 31 -11.19 5.06 2.65
N ALA A 32 -10.42 4.02 2.34
CA ALA A 32 -10.00 3.69 0.98
C ALA A 32 -11.06 2.82 0.29
N ASP A 33 -11.44 3.20 -0.92
CA ASP A 33 -12.23 2.40 -1.82
C ASP A 33 -11.34 1.69 -2.85
N GLU A 34 -11.91 0.80 -3.67
CA GLU A 34 -11.19 0.09 -4.75
C GLU A 34 -10.44 1.03 -5.71
N ILE A 35 -10.94 2.25 -5.90
CA ILE A 35 -10.30 3.27 -6.75
C ILE A 35 -9.05 3.83 -6.07
N ASP A 36 -9.11 4.11 -4.77
CA ASP A 36 -7.97 4.62 -4.01
C ASP A 36 -6.85 3.59 -3.97
N LEU A 37 -7.19 2.30 -3.89
CA LEU A 37 -6.21 1.22 -3.99
C LEU A 37 -5.50 1.21 -5.34
N ILE A 38 -6.21 1.36 -6.45
CA ILE A 38 -5.62 1.39 -7.81
C ILE A 38 -4.70 2.61 -7.97
N ASP A 39 -5.12 3.78 -7.48
CA ASP A 39 -4.30 5.00 -7.50
C ASP A 39 -3.05 4.84 -6.62
N LEU A 40 -3.20 4.23 -5.44
CA LEU A 40 -2.10 3.93 -4.54
C LEU A 40 -1.09 2.94 -5.16
N ALA A 41 -1.56 1.91 -5.86
CA ALA A 41 -0.69 0.99 -6.62
C ALA A 41 0.25 1.78 -7.53
N THR A 42 -0.30 2.68 -8.33
CA THR A 42 0.46 3.48 -9.30
C THR A 42 1.53 4.34 -8.61
N ILE A 43 1.20 4.92 -7.44
CA ILE A 43 2.16 5.70 -6.63
C ILE A 43 3.31 4.81 -6.14
N LEU A 44 2.98 3.60 -5.67
CA LEU A 44 3.96 2.65 -5.13
C LEU A 44 4.83 2.04 -6.24
N GLU A 45 4.26 1.76 -7.41
CA GLU A 45 4.99 1.34 -8.60
C GLU A 45 6.10 2.35 -8.97
N ASP A 46 5.78 3.65 -9.01
CA ASP A 46 6.74 4.72 -9.32
C ASP A 46 7.78 4.92 -8.18
N GLU A 47 7.34 4.86 -6.92
CA GLU A 47 8.20 5.07 -5.74
C GLU A 47 9.19 3.91 -5.49
N PHE A 48 8.81 2.69 -5.87
CA PHE A 48 9.63 1.48 -5.65
C PHE A 48 10.22 0.88 -6.94
N ASP A 49 9.89 1.44 -8.12
CA ASP A 49 10.26 0.92 -9.45
C ASP A 49 9.83 -0.55 -9.62
N ILE A 50 8.57 -0.83 -9.29
CA ILE A 50 7.94 -2.17 -9.35
C ILE A 50 6.72 -2.18 -10.27
N GLU A 51 6.28 -3.38 -10.65
CA GLU A 51 4.99 -3.61 -11.33
C GLU A 51 4.06 -4.36 -10.37
N ILE A 52 2.86 -3.82 -10.15
CA ILE A 52 1.80 -4.38 -9.31
C ILE A 52 0.57 -4.61 -10.20
N HIS A 53 0.07 -5.84 -10.24
CA HIS A 53 -1.16 -6.10 -10.98
C HIS A 53 -2.38 -5.59 -10.22
N GLU A 54 -3.33 -4.96 -10.93
CA GLU A 54 -4.60 -4.49 -10.35
C GLU A 54 -5.39 -5.60 -9.65
N ASP A 55 -5.28 -6.84 -10.13
CA ASP A 55 -5.93 -7.98 -9.49
C ASP A 55 -5.32 -8.26 -8.11
N GLU A 56 -3.99 -8.15 -7.98
CA GLU A 56 -3.33 -8.38 -6.70
C GLU A 56 -3.67 -7.30 -5.69
N ILE A 57 -3.85 -6.04 -6.11
CA ILE A 57 -4.23 -4.96 -5.18
C ILE A 57 -5.68 -5.02 -4.74
N LYS A 58 -6.57 -5.58 -5.57
CA LYS A 58 -7.99 -5.77 -5.22
C LYS A 58 -8.21 -6.88 -4.20
N ASP A 59 -7.28 -7.84 -4.12
CA ASP A 59 -7.28 -8.89 -3.10
C ASP A 59 -6.67 -8.42 -1.76
N ILE A 60 -6.18 -7.17 -1.67
CA ILE A 60 -5.59 -6.61 -0.45
C ILE A 60 -6.67 -6.03 0.45
N GLU A 61 -6.75 -6.53 1.69
CA GLU A 61 -7.66 -6.02 2.70
C GLU A 61 -6.94 -5.18 3.77
N THR A 62 -5.70 -5.53 4.12
CA THR A 62 -4.94 -4.91 5.22
C THR A 62 -3.65 -4.22 4.77
N VAL A 63 -3.16 -3.27 5.58
CA VAL A 63 -1.86 -2.62 5.33
C VAL A 63 -0.72 -3.65 5.32
N GLU A 64 -0.77 -4.69 6.15
CA GLU A 64 0.19 -5.80 6.13
C GLU A 64 0.25 -6.50 4.76
N ASP A 65 -0.90 -6.77 4.15
CA ASP A 65 -1.00 -7.42 2.84
C ASP A 65 -0.32 -6.55 1.77
N LEU A 66 -0.58 -5.24 1.78
CA LEU A 66 0.03 -4.29 0.85
C LEU A 66 1.56 -4.25 1.00
N VAL A 67 2.04 -4.15 2.23
CA VAL A 67 3.48 -4.13 2.52
C VAL A 67 4.15 -5.43 2.08
N SER A 68 3.50 -6.57 2.30
CA SER A 68 3.98 -7.88 1.89
C SER A 68 4.04 -8.04 0.37
N LEU A 69 3.05 -7.50 -0.34
CA LEU A 69 3.01 -7.46 -1.79
C LEU A 69 4.15 -6.62 -2.36
N ILE A 70 4.30 -5.37 -1.90
CA ILE A 70 5.38 -4.48 -2.34
C ILE A 70 6.74 -5.11 -2.06
N ARG A 71 6.92 -5.70 -0.88
CA ARG A 71 8.14 -6.40 -0.54
C ARG A 71 8.48 -7.49 -1.55
N THR A 72 7.50 -8.32 -1.89
CA THR A 72 7.68 -9.41 -2.84
C THR A 72 8.00 -8.90 -4.23
N ALA A 73 7.30 -7.86 -4.70
CA ALA A 73 7.55 -7.22 -5.98
C ALA A 73 8.96 -6.62 -6.05
N VAL A 74 9.40 -5.90 -5.01
CA VAL A 74 10.76 -5.34 -4.94
C VAL A 74 11.82 -6.44 -4.95
N GLU A 75 11.59 -7.56 -4.25
CA GLU A 75 12.51 -8.71 -4.26
C GLU A 75 12.55 -9.44 -5.61
N LEU A 76 11.48 -9.37 -6.42
CA LEU A 76 11.42 -9.95 -7.77
C LEU A 76 12.06 -9.06 -8.85
N SER A 77 12.01 -7.74 -8.65
CA SER A 77 12.58 -6.72 -9.55
C SER A 77 14.08 -6.47 -9.33
N ALA A 78 14.67 -7.00 -8.25
CA ALA A 78 16.08 -6.85 -7.87
C ALA A 78 17.02 -7.91 -8.48
#